data_AF-A0A654BJB4-F1
#
_entry.id   AF-A0A654BJB4-F1
#
_cell.length_a   1.000
_cell.length_b   1.000
_cell.length_c   1.000
_cell.angle_alpha   90.00
_cell.angle_beta   90.00
_cell.angle_gamma   90.00
#
_symmetry.space_group_name_H-M   'P 1'
#
loop_
_entity.id
_entity.type
_entity.pdbx_description
1 polymer ?
#
loop_
_entity_poly.entity_id
_entity_poly.type
_entity_poly.pdbx_seq_one_letter_code
_entity_poly.pdbx_strand_id
1 'polypeptide(L)' 'MPGYGEQFGTLSARWGYGSRHDGEHYRVTLCEGCFFGALLYLREQRWIQTMFDEAQPTDDGGFGLIARDDYFGES' A
#
# COMPACT_ATOMS: atom_id res chain seq x y z
N MET A 1 27.51 4.63 15.12
CA MET A 1 26.12 5.14 15.03
C MET A 1 25.20 3.94 15.16
N PRO A 2 24.34 3.85 16.19
CA PRO A 2 23.51 2.67 16.43
C PRO A 2 22.27 2.66 15.51
N GLY A 3 22.00 1.52 14.87
CA GLY A 3 20.73 0.82 15.07
C GLY A 3 19.44 1.32 14.43
N TYR A 4 19.44 2.16 13.40
CA TYR A 4 18.23 2.29 12.58
C TYR A 4 18.20 1.14 11.58
N GLY A 5 17.41 0.11 11.86
CA GLY A 5 17.16 -0.99 10.92
C GLY A 5 16.73 -0.44 9.55
N GLU A 6 17.05 -1.17 8.49
CA GLU A 6 16.72 -0.76 7.11
C GLU A 6 15.23 -0.43 7.00
N GLN A 7 14.91 0.83 6.66
CA GLN A 7 13.53 1.28 6.52
C GLN A 7 13.06 0.98 5.09
N PHE A 8 12.05 0.12 4.96
CA PHE A 8 11.49 -0.27 3.68
C PHE A 8 9.98 -0.49 3.78
N GLY A 9 9.27 -0.18 2.70
CA GLY A 9 7.89 -0.58 2.50
C GLY A 9 7.81 -1.98 1.90
N THR A 10 6.72 -2.69 2.15
CA THR A 10 6.45 -3.98 1.52
C THR A 10 5.12 -3.93 0.80
N LEU A 11 5.12 -4.27 -0.49
CA LEU A 11 3.90 -4.52 -1.26
C LEU A 11 3.74 -6.02 -1.41
N SER A 12 2.66 -6.59 -0.87
CA SER A 12 2.37 -8.02 -0.99
C SER A 12 0.96 -8.29 -1.47
N ALA A 13 0.81 -9.31 -2.30
CA ALA A 13 -0.48 -9.81 -2.74
C ALA A 13 -0.52 -11.32 -2.61
N ARG A 14 -1.67 -11.85 -2.17
CA ARG A 14 -1.95 -13.28 -2.09
C ARG A 14 -3.30 -13.51 -2.72
N TRP A 15 -3.31 -14.30 -3.78
CA TRP A 15 -4.50 -14.61 -4.52
C TRP A 15 -4.99 -16.01 -4.18
N GLY A 16 -6.30 -16.11 -3.92
CA GLY A 16 -6.96 -17.35 -3.55
C GLY A 16 -7.63 -18.03 -4.73
N TYR A 17 -8.15 -19.23 -4.45
CA TYR A 17 -8.85 -20.10 -5.39
C TYR A 17 -9.96 -19.36 -6.15
N GLY A 18 -9.93 -19.44 -7.48
CA GLY A 18 -10.91 -18.82 -8.37
C GLY A 18 -10.55 -17.43 -8.90
N SER A 19 -9.39 -16.87 -8.52
CA SER A 19 -8.85 -15.66 -9.15
C SER A 19 -8.04 -15.98 -10.41
N ARG A 20 -7.86 -14.99 -11.30
CA ARG A 20 -7.01 -15.14 -12.51
C ARG A 20 -5.56 -15.49 -12.18
N HIS A 21 -5.11 -15.10 -11.00
CA HIS A 21 -3.75 -15.29 -10.49
C HIS A 21 -3.75 -16.30 -9.34
N ASP A 22 -4.63 -17.30 -9.39
CA ASP A 22 -4.78 -18.29 -8.33
C ASP A 22 -3.45 -18.97 -7.98
N GLY A 23 -3.15 -19.02 -6.68
CA GLY A 23 -1.91 -19.61 -6.17
C GLY A 23 -0.68 -18.71 -6.27
N GLU A 24 -0.79 -17.49 -6.82
CA GLU A 24 0.35 -16.57 -6.91
C GLU A 24 0.50 -15.70 -5.64
N HIS A 25 1.74 -15.59 -5.19
CA HIS A 25 2.15 -14.76 -4.05
C HIS A 25 3.21 -13.78 -4.50
N TYR A 26 2.91 -12.50 -4.38
CA TYR A 26 3.84 -11.43 -4.67
C TYR A 26 4.30 -10.79 -3.38
N ARG A 27 5.61 -10.52 -3.28
CA ARG A 27 6.19 -9.67 -2.24
C ARG A 27 7.30 -8.85 -2.86
N VAL A 28 7.18 -7.53 -2.78
CA VAL A 28 8.16 -6.58 -3.27
C VAL A 28 8.56 -5.66 -2.12
N THR A 29 9.86 -5.58 -1.86
CA THR A 29 10.45 -4.64 -0.91
C THR A 29 10.82 -3.36 -1.64
N LEU A 30 10.36 -2.22 -1.14
CA LEU A 30 10.49 -0.92 -1.77
C LEU A 30 11.17 0.03 -0.79
N CYS A 31 12.11 0.86 -1.27
CA CYS A 31 12.56 1.99 -0.46
C CYS A 31 11.42 3.01 -0.29
N GLU A 32 11.57 3.94 0.65
CA GLU A 32 10.55 4.95 0.98
C GLU A 32 10.00 5.68 -0.26
N GLY A 33 10.90 6.17 -1.14
CA GLY A 33 10.51 6.87 -2.37
C GLY A 33 9.74 5.99 -3.36
N CYS A 34 10.16 4.74 -3.56
CA CYS A 34 9.44 3.79 -4.42
C CYS A 34 8.07 3.42 -3.85
N PHE A 35 7.95 3.33 -2.52
CA PHE A 35 6.71 3.03 -1.84
C PHE A 35 5.69 4.15 -2.01
N PHE A 36 6.08 5.40 -1.74
CA PHE A 36 5.18 6.55 -1.95
C PHE A 36 4.87 6.79 -3.43
N GLY A 37 5.81 6.54 -4.34
CA GLY A 37 5.54 6.55 -5.77
C GLY A 37 4.48 5.53 -6.18
N ALA A 38 4.55 4.30 -5.67
CA ALA A 38 3.53 3.28 -5.90
C ALA A 38 2.17 3.67 -5.30
N LEU A 39 2.13 4.24 -4.09
CA LEU A 39 0.90 4.74 -3.48
C LEU A 39 0.24 5.85 -4.31
N LEU A 40 1.01 6.82 -4.79
CA LEU A 40 0.50 7.90 -5.64
C LEU A 40 -0.08 7.34 -6.95
N TYR A 41 0.63 6.43 -7.60
CA TYR A 41 0.16 5.77 -8.81
C TYR A 41 -1.15 5.00 -8.58
N LEU A 42 -1.25 4.21 -7.50
CA LEU A 42 -2.46 3.47 -7.17
C LEU A 42 -3.65 4.39 -6.89
N ARG A 43 -3.41 5.52 -6.20
CA ARG A 43 -4.44 6.54 -5.94
C ARG A 43 -4.94 7.18 -7.23
N GLU A 44 -4.03 7.52 -8.15
CA GLU A 44 -4.39 8.04 -9.47
C GLU A 44 -5.18 7.02 -10.29
N GLN A 45 -4.74 5.76 -10.34
CA GLN A 45 -5.47 4.70 -11.04
C GLN A 45 -6.88 4.52 -10.51
N ARG A 46 -7.05 4.56 -9.18
CA ARG A 46 -8.38 4.51 -8.56
C ARG A 46 -9.22 5.72 -8.94
N TRP A 47 -8.64 6.93 -8.94
CA TRP A 47 -9.34 8.14 -9.37
C TRP A 47 -9.80 8.06 -10.83
N ILE A 48 -8.95 7.56 -11.74
CA ILE A 48 -9.29 7.39 -13.16
C ILE A 48 -10.41 6.34 -13.34
N GLN A 49 -10.35 5.22 -12.62
CA GLN A 49 -11.37 4.17 -12.71
C GLN A 49 -12.72 4.61 -12.11
N THR A 50 -12.68 5.42 -11.06
CA THR A 50 -13.87 5.92 -10.36
C THR A 50 -14.34 7.28 -10.92
N MET A 51 -13.62 7.90 -11.86
CA MET A 51 -13.95 9.22 -12.42
C MET A 51 -15.32 9.27 -13.11
N PHE A 52 -15.85 8.11 -13.52
CA PHE A 52 -17.17 7.94 -14.13
C PHE A 52 -18.16 7.19 -13.22
N ASP A 53 -17.73 6.82 -12.01
CA ASP A 53 -18.53 6.12 -11.01
C ASP A 53 -18.96 7.16 -9.94
N GLU A 54 -20.25 7.22 -9.62
CA GLU A 54 -20.81 8.25 -8.73
C GLU A 54 -20.33 8.10 -7.26
N ALA A 55 -19.67 6.99 -6.95
CA ALA A 55 -19.01 6.75 -5.68
C ALA A 55 -17.67 7.51 -5.63
N GLN A 56 -17.66 8.76 -5.16
CA GLN A 56 -16.43 9.53 -4.98
C GLN A 56 -15.31 8.68 -4.36
N PRO A 57 -14.10 8.66 -4.93
CA PRO A 57 -12.97 8.04 -4.26
C PRO A 57 -12.73 8.86 -3.01
N THR A 58 -13.14 8.33 -1.87
CA THR A 58 -12.84 8.89 -0.57
C THR A 58 -11.33 8.87 -0.44
N ASP A 59 -10.72 9.99 -0.80
CA ASP A 59 -9.36 10.32 -0.41
C ASP A 59 -9.37 10.59 1.09
N ASP A 60 -9.54 9.53 1.85
CA ASP A 60 -9.12 9.54 3.23
C ASP A 60 -7.60 9.42 3.14
N GLY A 61 -6.86 10.45 3.53
CA GLY A 61 -5.41 10.60 3.38
C GLY A 61 -4.53 9.49 3.98
N GLY A 62 -5.11 8.33 4.30
CA GLY A 62 -4.50 7.07 4.69
C GLY A 62 -4.87 5.89 3.77
N PHE A 63 -4.82 6.03 2.44
CA PHE A 63 -4.97 4.86 1.54
C PHE A 63 -3.88 3.82 1.86
N GLY A 64 -4.27 2.71 2.49
CA GLY A 64 -3.35 1.68 2.97
C GLY A 64 -2.56 2.05 4.23
N LEU A 65 -2.84 3.18 4.88
CA LEU A 65 -2.22 3.60 6.13
C LEU A 65 -2.95 2.92 7.30
N ILE A 66 -2.32 1.92 7.90
CA ILE A 66 -2.91 1.17 9.02
C ILE A 66 -2.83 1.96 10.33
N ALA A 67 -1.81 2.80 10.50
CA ALA A 67 -1.66 3.71 11.64
C ALA A 67 -0.69 4.86 11.32
N ARG A 68 -0.85 5.99 12.03
CA ARG A 68 0.11 7.09 12.05
C ARG A 68 0.41 7.37 13.52
N ASP A 69 1.68 7.21 13.91
CA ASP A 69 2.22 7.46 15.27
C ASP A 69 2.23 6.28 16.27
N ASP A 70 2.56 5.05 15.83
CA ASP A 70 2.78 3.92 16.76
C ASP A 70 4.22 3.88 17.32
N TYR A 71 4.89 5.04 17.43
CA TYR A 71 6.29 5.09 17.89
C TYR A 71 6.44 4.74 19.39
N PHE A 72 5.33 4.60 20.12
CA PHE A 72 5.25 4.18 21.52
C PHE A 72 4.02 3.29 21.78
N GLY A 73 3.94 2.11 21.17
CA GLY A 73 2.88 1.12 21.40
C GLY A 73 3.37 -0.16 22.09
N GLU A 74 3.48 -0.08 23.43
CA GLU A 74 3.45 -1.12 24.49
C GLU A 74 4.26 -2.43 24.36
N SER A 75 5.04 -2.70 25.43
CA SER A 75 5.86 -3.90 25.69
C SER A 75 5.06 -5.18 25.89
#